data_AF-A0A6M4IUE6-F1
#
_entry.id   AF-A0A6M4IUE6-F1
#
_cell.length_a   1.000
_cell.length_b   1.000
_cell.length_c   1.000
_cell.angle_alpha   90.00
_cell.angle_beta   90.00
_cell.angle_gamma   90.00
#
_symmetry.space_group_name_H-M   'P 1'
#
loop_
_entity.id
_entity.type
_entity.pdbx_description
1 polymer ?
#
loop_
_entity_poly.entity_id
_entity_poly.type
_entity_poly.pdbx_seq_one_letter_code
_entity_poly.pdbx_strand_id
1 'polypeptide(L)'
;MIDSMVIAALLALLVAPHVTDTAPCAEAARFLRTERHMLAEVEVDTIDDWRTKKRVAGCRITAAGGTEIGVNKEAVRFYELLRAAKWVRTPDPRDSPNEGSLRFRWEQSDCLFNINAEALLGTDAEQRVNDKLQVPAGQTRYQIFVMCMPAMAAAPH
;
A
#
# COMPACT_ATOMS: atom_id res chain seq x y z
N MET A 1 -48.13 -20.70 31.06
CA MET A 1 -48.39 -20.02 29.78
C MET A 1 -47.56 -18.76 29.78
N ILE A 2 -46.33 -18.90 29.29
CA ILE A 2 -45.40 -17.80 29.03
C ILE A 2 -45.68 -17.44 27.59
N ASP A 3 -45.97 -16.18 27.26
CA ASP A 3 -45.57 -15.53 26.01
C ASP A 3 -46.25 -14.18 25.84
N SER A 4 -45.54 -13.24 25.20
CA SER A 4 -46.01 -11.93 24.69
C SER A 4 -45.58 -10.68 25.46
N MET A 5 -44.43 -10.72 26.14
CA MET A 5 -43.66 -9.49 26.38
C MET A 5 -42.24 -9.70 25.89
N VAL A 6 -41.73 -8.68 25.20
CA VAL A 6 -40.38 -8.59 24.62
C VAL A 6 -40.27 -9.27 23.25
N ILE A 7 -40.42 -8.49 22.17
CA ILE A 7 -39.56 -8.44 20.96
C ILE A 7 -40.17 -7.33 20.08
N ALA A 8 -39.92 -6.06 20.43
CA ALA A 8 -40.27 -4.93 19.54
C ALA A 8 -39.23 -3.80 19.59
N ALA A 9 -38.03 -4.08 20.09
CA ALA A 9 -36.98 -3.08 20.23
C ALA A 9 -35.61 -3.73 19.99
N LEU A 10 -35.30 -4.10 18.74
CA LEU A 10 -33.94 -4.45 18.30
C LEU A 10 -33.88 -4.59 16.76
N LEU A 11 -34.27 -3.53 16.06
CA LEU A 11 -33.98 -3.37 14.62
C LEU A 11 -33.38 -1.98 14.36
N ALA A 12 -32.45 -1.59 15.24
CA ALA A 12 -31.38 -0.65 14.90
C ALA A 12 -30.12 -1.48 14.65
N LEU A 13 -30.14 -2.30 13.59
CA LEU A 13 -28.93 -2.91 13.06
C LEU A 13 -28.09 -1.78 12.47
N LEU A 14 -27.20 -1.27 13.32
CA LEU A 14 -25.83 -0.87 13.00
C LEU A 14 -25.60 -0.64 11.50
N VAL A 15 -25.82 0.59 11.04
CA VAL A 15 -24.92 1.13 10.02
C VAL A 15 -23.59 1.28 10.75
N ALA A 16 -22.83 0.19 10.82
CA ALA A 16 -21.44 0.29 11.21
C ALA A 16 -20.82 1.32 10.27
N PRO A 17 -20.11 2.34 10.79
CA PRO A 17 -19.29 3.17 9.93
C PRO A 17 -18.45 2.17 9.12
N HIS A 18 -18.39 2.36 7.81
CA HIS A 18 -17.48 1.59 6.98
C HIS A 18 -16.09 1.91 7.53
N VAL A 19 -15.60 1.10 8.48
CA VAL A 19 -14.20 1.12 8.86
C VAL A 19 -13.54 0.65 7.59
N THR A 20 -13.12 1.63 6.83
CA THR A 20 -12.45 1.45 5.57
C THR A 20 -11.13 0.77 5.93
N ASP A 21 -11.13 -0.53 5.70
CA ASP A 21 -10.17 -1.45 6.27
C ASP A 21 -8.80 -1.26 5.61
N THR A 22 -7.80 -0.88 6.40
CA THR A 22 -6.41 -0.77 5.94
C THR A 22 -5.63 -2.08 6.10
N ALA A 23 -6.28 -3.19 6.47
CA ALA A 23 -5.64 -4.50 6.60
C ALA A 23 -4.80 -4.91 5.38
N PRO A 24 -5.21 -4.63 4.11
CA PRO A 24 -4.37 -4.96 2.95
C PRO A 24 -2.99 -4.28 2.97
N CYS A 25 -2.84 -3.15 3.66
CA CYS A 25 -1.59 -2.40 3.77
C CYS A 25 -0.74 -2.81 4.98
N ALA A 26 -1.27 -3.62 5.89
CA ALA A 26 -0.62 -3.87 7.18
C ALA A 26 0.81 -4.38 7.01
N GLU A 27 0.99 -5.37 6.15
CA GLU A 27 2.31 -5.97 5.95
C GLU A 27 3.26 -5.08 5.15
N ALA A 28 2.76 -4.40 4.11
CA ALA A 28 3.58 -3.45 3.35
C ALA A 28 4.04 -2.28 4.25
N ALA A 29 3.18 -1.78 5.14
CA ALA A 29 3.51 -0.75 6.11
C ALA A 29 4.52 -1.24 7.15
N ARG A 30 4.37 -2.47 7.65
CA ARG A 30 5.34 -3.11 8.55
C ARG A 30 6.72 -3.19 7.89
N PHE A 31 6.78 -3.70 6.65
CA PHE A 31 8.02 -3.83 5.88
C PHE A 31 8.70 -2.47 5.69
N LEU A 32 7.96 -1.46 5.22
CA LEU A 32 8.49 -0.11 5.00
C LEU A 32 9.03 0.53 6.29
N ARG A 33 8.31 0.40 7.41
CA ARG A 33 8.72 1.02 8.67
C ARG A 33 9.87 0.26 9.35
N THR A 34 9.80 -1.06 9.37
CA THR A 34 10.68 -1.89 10.21
C THR A 34 11.93 -2.32 9.47
N GLU A 35 11.79 -2.76 8.22
CA GLU A 35 12.91 -3.29 7.44
C GLU A 35 13.55 -2.22 6.57
N ARG A 36 12.78 -1.21 6.15
CA ARG A 36 13.28 -0.10 5.36
C ARG A 36 13.53 1.17 6.14
N HIS A 37 13.15 1.21 7.42
CA HIS A 37 13.30 2.37 8.31
C HIS A 37 12.74 3.67 7.71
N MET A 38 11.67 3.55 6.93
CA MET A 38 11.01 4.69 6.30
C MET A 38 9.93 5.26 7.20
N LEU A 39 9.69 6.57 7.07
CA LEU A 39 8.44 7.15 7.53
C LEU A 39 7.35 6.72 6.56
N ALA A 40 6.25 6.18 7.08
CA ALA A 40 5.14 5.69 6.26
C ALA A 40 3.79 6.02 6.90
N GLU A 41 2.92 6.67 6.15
CA GLU A 41 1.53 6.95 6.52
C GLU A 41 0.60 6.07 5.69
N VAL A 42 -0.40 5.49 6.35
CA VAL A 42 -1.39 4.59 5.72
C VAL A 42 -2.71 5.32 5.72
N GLU A 43 -3.34 5.36 4.56
CA GLU A 43 -4.67 5.93 4.37
C GLU A 43 -5.55 4.94 3.64
N VAL A 44 -6.84 5.08 3.86
CA VAL A 44 -7.87 4.38 3.09
C VAL A 44 -7.84 4.88 1.65
N ASP A 45 -8.06 3.98 0.70
CA ASP A 45 -8.18 4.37 -0.70
C ASP A 45 -9.20 3.50 -1.47
N THR A 46 -9.57 3.97 -2.65
CA THR A 46 -10.28 3.19 -3.66
C THR A 46 -9.39 3.03 -4.88
N ILE A 47 -8.93 1.81 -5.13
CA ILE A 47 -7.96 1.50 -6.17
C ILE A 47 -8.68 1.17 -7.47
N ASP A 48 -8.30 1.84 -8.56
CA ASP A 48 -8.69 1.44 -9.91
C ASP A 48 -7.81 0.26 -10.35
N ASP A 49 -8.32 -0.97 -10.14
CA ASP A 49 -7.63 -2.17 -10.58
C ASP A 49 -7.78 -2.35 -12.07
N TRP A 50 -6.80 -1.84 -12.80
CA TRP A 50 -6.74 -1.89 -14.26
C TRP A 50 -6.90 -3.32 -14.81
N ARG A 51 -6.51 -4.36 -14.04
CA ARG A 51 -6.60 -5.78 -14.42
C ARG A 51 -8.04 -6.24 -14.53
N THR A 52 -8.87 -5.86 -13.56
CA THR A 52 -10.30 -6.22 -13.54
C THR A 52 -11.24 -5.13 -14.02
N LYS A 53 -10.72 -3.92 -14.29
CA LYS A 53 -11.50 -2.72 -14.63
C LYS A 53 -12.51 -2.36 -13.52
N LYS A 54 -12.18 -2.70 -12.27
CA LYS A 54 -13.02 -2.45 -11.11
C LYS A 54 -12.34 -1.46 -10.17
N ARG A 55 -13.17 -0.64 -9.55
CA ARG A 55 -12.78 0.13 -8.37
C ARG A 55 -12.93 -0.76 -7.14
N VAL A 56 -11.84 -0.97 -6.42
CA VAL A 56 -11.77 -1.90 -5.29
C VAL A 56 -11.42 -1.12 -4.03
N ALA A 57 -12.13 -1.39 -2.94
CA ALA A 57 -11.77 -0.84 -1.64
C ALA A 57 -10.40 -1.39 -1.22
N GLY A 58 -9.53 -0.50 -0.76
CA GLY A 58 -8.20 -0.87 -0.29
C GLY A 58 -7.59 0.26 0.50
N CYS A 59 -6.29 0.40 0.38
CA CYS A 59 -5.54 1.40 1.12
C CYS A 59 -4.31 1.81 0.34
N ARG A 60 -3.80 2.99 0.67
CA ARG A 60 -2.54 3.49 0.16
C ARG A 60 -1.55 3.72 1.29
N ILE A 61 -0.28 3.66 0.94
CA ILE A 61 0.83 4.00 1.80
C ILE A 61 1.64 5.08 1.10
N THR A 62 1.85 6.19 1.79
CA THR A 62 2.83 7.20 1.40
C THR A 62 4.04 7.06 2.31
N ALA A 63 5.19 6.71 1.75
CA ALA A 63 6.42 6.51 2.50
C ALA A 63 7.61 7.27 1.92
N ALA A 64 8.50 7.77 2.79
CA ALA A 64 9.71 8.48 2.39
C ALA A 64 10.93 7.97 3.17
N GLY A 65 12.09 7.97 2.50
CA GLY A 65 13.37 7.59 3.07
C GLY A 65 14.55 8.30 2.40
N GLY A 66 15.75 8.04 2.91
CA GLY A 66 17.02 8.48 2.33
C GLY A 66 17.81 7.32 1.74
N THR A 67 18.59 7.58 0.69
CA THR A 67 19.49 6.59 0.08
C THR A 67 20.83 7.21 -0.30
N GLU A 68 21.91 6.46 -0.10
CA GLU A 68 23.29 6.86 -0.47
C GLU A 68 23.68 6.37 -1.88
N ILE A 69 22.91 5.44 -2.44
CA ILE A 69 23.25 4.75 -3.70
C ILE A 69 22.51 5.34 -4.91
N GLY A 70 21.68 6.36 -4.69
CA GLY A 70 20.80 6.95 -5.69
C GLY A 70 19.53 6.13 -5.93
N VAL A 71 18.46 6.81 -6.35
CA VAL A 71 17.09 6.26 -6.39
C VAL A 71 16.95 5.05 -7.31
N ASN A 72 17.63 5.04 -8.46
CA ASN A 72 17.54 3.90 -9.39
C ASN A 72 18.12 2.61 -8.81
N LYS A 73 19.29 2.68 -8.16
CA LYS A 73 19.88 1.53 -7.49
C LYS A 73 19.07 1.12 -6.26
N GLU A 74 18.52 2.11 -5.55
CA GLU A 74 17.62 1.88 -4.44
C GLU A 74 16.35 1.13 -4.87
N ALA A 75 15.79 1.46 -6.03
CA ALA A 75 14.60 0.80 -6.56
C ALA A 75 14.85 -0.69 -6.84
N VAL A 76 15.98 -1.01 -7.49
CA VAL A 76 16.41 -2.40 -7.71
C VAL A 76 16.57 -3.12 -6.38
N ARG A 77 17.32 -2.53 -5.44
CA ARG A 77 17.54 -3.09 -4.10
C ARG A 77 16.22 -3.32 -3.36
N PHE A 78 15.27 -2.39 -3.44
CA PHE A 78 13.97 -2.52 -2.78
C PHE A 78 13.20 -3.75 -3.29
N TYR A 79 13.15 -3.96 -4.60
CA TYR A 79 12.45 -5.11 -5.17
C TYR A 79 13.15 -6.45 -4.90
N GLU A 80 14.47 -6.46 -4.78
CA GLU A 80 15.21 -7.63 -4.30
C GLU A 80 14.89 -7.95 -2.84
N LEU A 81 14.80 -6.92 -1.98
CA LEU A 81 14.43 -7.08 -0.57
C LEU A 81 13.01 -7.62 -0.40
N LEU A 82 12.04 -7.15 -1.19
CA LEU A 82 10.69 -7.73 -1.18
C LEU A 82 10.71 -9.23 -1.49
N ARG A 83 11.45 -9.65 -2.53
CA ARG A 83 11.60 -11.07 -2.89
C ARG A 83 12.28 -11.87 -1.77
N ALA A 84 13.33 -11.31 -1.17
CA ALA A 84 14.03 -11.94 -0.04
C ALA A 84 13.09 -12.12 1.16
N ALA A 85 12.25 -11.12 1.41
CA ALA A 85 11.18 -11.14 2.42
C ALA A 85 9.99 -12.04 2.05
N LYS A 86 10.06 -12.82 0.95
CA LYS A 86 9.04 -13.78 0.50
C LYS A 86 7.77 -13.20 -0.11
N TRP A 87 7.78 -11.91 -0.46
CA TRP A 87 6.74 -11.35 -1.32
C TRP A 87 6.79 -12.01 -2.71
N VAL A 88 5.64 -12.41 -3.21
CA VAL A 88 5.53 -13.12 -4.49
C VAL A 88 5.23 -12.10 -5.58
N ARG A 89 6.05 -12.06 -6.63
CA ARG A 89 5.77 -11.20 -7.78
C ARG A 89 4.46 -11.64 -8.43
N THR A 90 3.52 -10.72 -8.59
CA THR A 90 2.31 -10.95 -9.37
C THR A 90 2.57 -10.46 -10.79
N PRO A 91 2.55 -11.33 -11.82
CA PRO A 91 2.76 -10.89 -13.19
C PRO A 91 1.71 -9.84 -13.57
N ASP A 92 2.18 -8.70 -14.05
CA ASP A 92 1.34 -7.67 -14.65
C ASP A 92 1.67 -7.67 -16.16
N PRO A 93 0.69 -7.86 -17.06
CA PRO A 93 0.88 -7.78 -18.52
C PRO A 93 1.59 -6.53 -19.00
N ARG A 94 1.61 -5.48 -18.19
CA ARG A 94 2.26 -4.22 -18.50
C ARG A 94 3.63 -4.03 -17.87
N ASP A 95 4.20 -5.04 -17.21
CA ASP A 95 5.56 -5.01 -16.63
C ASP A 95 6.58 -4.47 -17.66
N SER A 96 6.79 -3.16 -17.65
CA SER A 96 7.69 -2.49 -18.58
C SER A 96 9.10 -2.54 -18.00
N PRO A 97 10.14 -2.78 -18.83
CA PRO A 97 11.52 -2.86 -18.35
C PRO A 97 12.03 -1.60 -17.64
N ASN A 98 11.31 -0.47 -17.78
CA ASN A 98 11.66 0.82 -17.17
C ASN A 98 10.61 1.32 -16.15
N GLU A 99 9.60 0.52 -15.79
CA GLU A 99 8.62 0.96 -14.80
C GLU A 99 9.22 0.94 -13.39
N GLY A 100 9.19 2.10 -12.73
CA GLY A 100 9.46 2.23 -11.29
C GLY A 100 8.42 1.57 -10.40
N SER A 101 7.52 0.75 -10.98
CA SER A 101 6.29 0.29 -10.37
C SER A 101 6.09 -1.21 -10.56
N LEU A 102 6.09 -2.00 -9.49
CA LEU A 102 5.89 -3.46 -9.58
C LEU A 102 4.88 -3.94 -8.55
N ARG A 103 4.06 -4.92 -8.95
CA ARG A 103 3.05 -5.54 -8.09
C ARG A 103 3.57 -6.81 -7.41
N PHE A 104 3.38 -6.89 -6.10
CA PHE A 104 3.71 -8.05 -5.30
C PHE A 104 2.53 -8.47 -4.42
N ARG A 105 2.46 -9.75 -4.12
CA ARG A 105 1.48 -10.36 -3.24
C ARG A 105 2.13 -10.76 -1.91
N TRP A 106 1.44 -10.42 -0.83
CA TRP A 106 1.62 -11.03 0.47
C TRP A 106 0.30 -11.66 0.91
N GLU A 107 0.28 -12.99 1.05
CA GLU A 107 -0.92 -13.74 1.41
C GLU A 107 -2.15 -13.32 0.58
N GLN A 108 -3.12 -12.66 1.21
CA GLN A 108 -4.39 -12.19 0.62
C GLN A 108 -4.37 -10.72 0.20
N SER A 109 -3.20 -10.10 0.03
CA SER A 109 -3.05 -8.70 -0.36
C SER A 109 -2.17 -8.55 -1.59
N ASP A 110 -2.70 -7.88 -2.63
CA ASP A 110 -1.93 -7.43 -3.79
C ASP A 110 -1.55 -5.96 -3.59
N CYS A 111 -0.26 -5.65 -3.61
CA CYS A 111 0.28 -4.31 -3.45
C CYS A 111 1.09 -3.88 -4.67
N LEU A 112 0.72 -2.76 -5.28
CA LEU A 112 1.53 -2.08 -6.30
C LEU A 112 2.46 -1.09 -5.61
N PHE A 113 3.77 -1.32 -5.70
CA PHE A 113 4.80 -0.43 -5.15
C PHE A 113 5.31 0.47 -6.27
N ASN A 114 5.39 1.77 -6.04
CA ASN A 114 5.89 2.77 -6.98
C ASN A 114 7.02 3.55 -6.31
N ILE A 115 8.21 3.56 -6.90
CA ILE A 115 9.40 4.20 -6.33
C ILE A 115 9.71 5.46 -7.13
N ASN A 116 9.75 6.61 -6.45
CA ASN A 116 9.90 7.92 -7.09
C ASN A 116 11.02 8.73 -6.44
N ALA A 117 11.77 9.47 -7.26
CA ALA A 117 12.79 10.39 -6.75
C ALA A 117 12.18 11.65 -6.12
N GLU A 118 11.00 12.03 -6.55
CA GLU A 118 10.32 13.26 -6.17
C GLU A 118 8.98 12.98 -5.50
N ALA A 119 8.47 13.96 -4.76
CA ALA A 119 7.09 14.01 -4.31
C ALA A 119 6.19 14.34 -5.51
N LEU A 120 5.19 13.51 -5.78
CA LEU A 120 4.39 13.55 -7.01
C LEU A 120 2.87 13.54 -6.76
N LEU A 121 2.41 13.20 -5.55
CA LEU A 121 0.99 12.99 -5.31
C LEU A 121 0.23 14.25 -4.89
N GLY A 122 0.92 15.24 -4.31
CA GLY A 122 0.30 16.46 -3.81
C GLY A 122 -0.71 16.22 -2.68
N THR A 123 -0.54 15.15 -1.90
CA THR A 123 -1.46 14.77 -0.81
C THR A 123 -0.97 15.24 0.55
N ASP A 124 -1.88 15.41 1.51
CA ASP A 124 -1.52 15.78 2.88
C ASP A 124 -0.60 14.73 3.52
N ALA A 125 -0.77 13.44 3.23
CA ALA A 125 0.13 12.39 3.68
C ALA A 125 1.54 12.57 3.12
N GLU A 126 1.66 12.88 1.82
CA GLU A 126 2.95 13.17 1.21
C GLU A 126 3.63 14.37 1.86
N GLN A 127 2.87 15.44 2.15
CA GLN A 127 3.38 16.60 2.87
C GLN A 127 3.87 16.22 4.28
N ARG A 128 3.04 15.56 5.08
CA ARG A 128 3.38 15.19 6.46
C ARG A 128 4.61 14.29 6.54
N VAL A 129 4.75 13.32 5.63
CA VAL A 129 5.92 12.42 5.60
C VAL A 129 7.17 13.19 5.19
N ASN A 130 7.07 14.11 4.23
CA ASN A 130 8.20 14.94 3.77
C ASN A 130 8.67 15.98 4.78
N ASP A 131 7.74 16.57 5.52
CA ASP A 131 8.05 17.57 6.56
C ASP A 131 8.76 16.92 7.75
N LYS A 132 8.39 15.68 8.08
CA LYS A 132 9.00 14.91 9.19
C LYS A 132 10.33 14.28 8.81
N LEU A 133 10.54 13.93 7.53
CA LEU A 133 11.75 13.22 7.11
C LEU A 133 12.97 14.13 7.14
N GLN A 134 13.87 13.86 8.08
CA GLN A 134 15.23 14.38 8.08
C GLN A 134 16.12 13.44 7.27
N VAL A 135 16.74 13.97 6.22
CA VAL A 135 17.65 13.19 5.36
C VAL A 135 19.08 13.49 5.79
N PRO A 136 19.86 12.47 6.21
CA PRO A 136 21.27 12.66 6.55
C PRO A 136 22.10 13.24 5.40
N ALA A 137 23.20 13.90 5.74
CA ALA A 137 24.14 14.38 4.72
C ALA A 137 24.68 13.23 3.86
N GLY A 138 24.74 13.44 2.54
CA GLY A 138 25.16 12.41 1.58
C GLY A 138 24.05 11.47 1.13
N GLN A 139 22.84 11.58 1.69
CA GLN A 139 21.67 10.83 1.24
C GLN A 139 20.76 11.69 0.36
N THR A 140 20.15 11.04 -0.63
CA THR A 140 19.09 11.60 -1.47
C THR A 140 17.73 11.08 -0.97
N ARG A 141 16.77 11.99 -0.84
CA ARG A 141 15.38 11.64 -0.53
C ARG A 141 14.78 10.81 -1.68
N TYR A 142 13.92 9.85 -1.34
CA TYR A 142 13.05 9.18 -2.31
C TYR A 142 11.73 8.78 -1.64
N GLN A 143 10.73 8.53 -2.48
CA GLN A 143 9.38 8.14 -2.08
C GLN A 143 9.07 6.71 -2.51
N ILE A 144 8.21 6.05 -1.74
CA ILE A 144 7.51 4.86 -2.14
C ILE A 144 6.01 5.08 -1.93
N PHE A 145 5.24 4.98 -3.01
CA PHE A 145 3.78 4.94 -2.95
C PHE A 145 3.30 3.52 -3.17
N VAL A 146 2.54 3.01 -2.21
CA VAL A 146 1.99 1.66 -2.28
C VAL A 146 0.48 1.74 -2.34
N MET A 147 -0.13 0.97 -3.24
CA MET A 147 -1.58 0.77 -3.27
C MET A 147 -1.84 -0.71 -3.05
N CYS A 148 -2.52 -1.05 -1.96
CA CYS A 148 -2.84 -2.44 -1.61
C CYS A 148 -4.35 -2.69 -1.62
N MET A 149 -4.74 -3.83 -2.16
CA MET A 149 -6.11 -4.32 -2.22
C MET A 149 -6.15 -5.82 -1.92
N PRO A 150 -7.32 -6.41 -1.65
CA PRO A 150 -7.45 -7.86 -1.59
C PRO A 150 -6.85 -8.54 -2.81
N ALA A 151 -6.17 -9.67 -2.61
CA ALA A 151 -5.58 -10.45 -3.67
C ALA A 151 -6.65 -10.88 -4.67
N MET A 152 -6.36 -10.75 -5.97
CA MET A 152 -7.29 -11.26 -6.98
C MET A 152 -6.63 -12.16 -8.01
N ALA A 153 -7.45 -12.95 -8.70
CA ALA A 153 -6.98 -13.91 -9.69
C ALA A 153 -6.15 -13.22 -10.79
N ALA A 154 -5.05 -13.83 -11.24
CA ALA A 154 -4.31 -13.31 -12.38
C ALA A 154 -5.25 -13.12 -13.59
N ALA A 155 -5.01 -12.10 -14.41
CA ALA A 155 -5.75 -11.99 -15.66
C ALA A 155 -5.33 -13.16 -16.56
N PRO A 156 -6.27 -13.80 -17.26
CA PRO A 156 -5.91 -14.76 -18.30
C PRO A 156 -5.04 -14.04 -19.34
N HIS A 157 -3.96 -14.70 -19.75
CA HIS A 157 -3.06 -14.26 -20.80
C HIS A 157 -3.70 -14.39 -22.18
#